data_AF-A0A5E4JJ06-F1
#
_entry.id   AF-A0A5E4JJ06-F1
#
_cell.length_a   1.000
_cell.length_b   1.000
_cell.length_c   1.000
_cell.angle_alpha   90.00
_cell.angle_beta   90.00
_cell.angle_gamma   90.00
#
_symmetry.space_group_name_H-M   'P 1'
#
loop_
_entity.id
_entity.type
_entity.pdbx_description
1 polymer ?
#
loop_
_entity_poly.entity_id
_entity_poly.type
_entity_poly.pdbx_seq_one_letter_code
_entity_poly.pdbx_strand_id
1 'polypeptide(L)'
;MNFYDIGYSTYEESEYKQLVHKVKYTQDEFENIITTIIADILKNDSTKDEESFQNIFYNVVEELVKNYGFKKLDFAARIDFFGWARILDETDWKGQRGNVLEKLTKDIKEKIKKI
;
A
#
# COMPACT_ATOMS: atom_id res chain seq x y z
N MET A 1 17.59 -1.20 4.35
CA MET A 1 16.29 -1.88 4.15
C MET A 1 15.75 -1.39 2.83
N ASN A 2 15.31 -2.27 1.94
CA ASN A 2 14.79 -1.92 0.62
C ASN A 2 13.28 -2.11 0.62
N PHE A 3 12.57 -1.29 -0.14
CA PHE A 3 11.11 -1.24 -0.20
C PHE A 3 10.63 -1.83 -1.53
N TYR A 4 9.54 -2.57 -1.48
CA TYR A 4 8.92 -3.21 -2.64
C TYR A 4 7.42 -3.03 -2.55
N ASP A 5 6.84 -2.65 -3.67
CA ASP A 5 5.42 -2.40 -3.82
C ASP A 5 4.82 -3.51 -4.70
N ILE A 6 3.66 -4.03 -4.29
CA ILE A 6 2.92 -5.04 -5.05
C ILE A 6 1.48 -4.55 -5.19
N GLY A 7 0.96 -4.60 -6.42
CA GLY A 7 -0.36 -4.10 -6.78
C GLY A 7 -0.37 -2.62 -7.17
N TYR A 8 -1.54 -2.06 -7.48
CA TYR A 8 -1.66 -0.63 -7.79
C TYR A 8 -2.04 0.16 -6.55
N SER A 9 -1.24 1.19 -6.24
CA SER A 9 -1.50 2.12 -5.13
C SER A 9 -2.65 3.12 -5.42
N THR A 10 -3.47 2.90 -6.46
CA THR A 10 -4.53 3.82 -6.86
C THR A 10 -5.89 3.37 -6.34
N TYR A 11 -6.78 4.35 -6.13
CA TYR A 11 -8.10 4.23 -5.51
C TYR A 11 -9.12 3.40 -6.31
N GLU A 12 -8.73 2.80 -7.43
CA GLU A 12 -9.58 2.05 -8.36
C GLU A 12 -9.53 0.53 -8.09
N GLU A 13 -9.61 0.17 -6.81
CA GLU A 13 -9.99 -1.17 -6.34
C GLU A 13 -9.01 -2.33 -6.61
N SER A 14 -7.70 -2.07 -6.67
CA SER A 14 -6.71 -3.15 -6.67
C SER A 14 -6.03 -3.30 -5.31
N GLU A 15 -5.83 -4.54 -4.86
CA GLU A 15 -5.08 -4.84 -3.64
C GLU A 15 -3.66 -4.30 -3.73
N TYR A 16 -3.16 -3.70 -2.64
CA TYR A 16 -1.83 -3.09 -2.57
C TYR A 16 -1.11 -3.42 -1.26
N LYS A 17 0.18 -3.76 -1.37
CA LYS A 17 1.04 -4.00 -0.20
C LYS A 17 2.43 -3.46 -0.41
N GLN A 18 2.96 -2.81 0.63
CA GLN A 18 4.37 -2.49 0.75
C GLN A 18 5.07 -3.51 1.64
N LEU A 19 6.17 -4.04 1.14
CA LEU A 19 7.02 -4.99 1.82
C LEU A 19 8.45 -4.45 1.93
N VAL A 20 9.20 -4.97 2.88
CA VAL A 20 10.61 -4.64 3.06
C VAL A 20 11.49 -5.87 3.07
N HIS A 21 12.70 -5.70 2.54
CA HIS A 21 13.71 -6.76 2.52
C HIS A 21 15.12 -6.23 2.80
N LYS A 22 16.00 -7.08 3.33
CA LYS A 22 17.41 -6.72 3.59
C LYS A 22 18.24 -6.71 2.30
N VAL A 23 18.00 -7.68 1.42
CA VAL A 23 18.62 -7.76 0.09
C VAL A 23 17.93 -6.78 -0.85
N LYS A 24 18.72 -6.12 -1.70
CA LYS A 24 18.23 -5.30 -2.79
C LYS A 24 18.14 -6.17 -4.03
N TYR A 25 16.93 -6.37 -4.53
CA TYR A 25 16.65 -6.99 -5.81
C TYR A 25 16.51 -5.90 -6.87
N THR A 26 16.92 -6.20 -8.09
CA THR A 26 16.55 -5.42 -9.27
C THR A 26 15.05 -5.61 -9.59
N GLN A 27 14.52 -4.82 -10.51
CA GLN A 27 13.15 -5.00 -11.01
C GLN A 27 12.96 -6.42 -11.56
N ASP A 28 13.84 -6.86 -12.47
CA ASP A 28 13.78 -8.18 -13.10
C ASP A 28 13.89 -9.33 -12.09
N GLU A 29 14.77 -9.21 -11.09
CA GLU A 29 14.91 -10.21 -10.02
C GLU A 29 13.64 -10.32 -9.19
N PHE A 30 13.03 -9.18 -8.85
CA PHE A 30 11.79 -9.16 -8.09
C PHE A 30 10.61 -9.70 -8.90
N GLU A 31 10.47 -9.31 -10.16
CA GLU A 31 9.45 -9.84 -11.07
C GLU A 31 9.61 -11.36 -11.28
N ASN A 32 10.83 -11.86 -11.38
CA ASN A 32 11.09 -13.29 -11.48
C ASN A 32 10.66 -14.04 -10.21
N ILE A 33 10.88 -13.48 -9.02
CA ILE A 33 10.38 -14.04 -7.76
C ILE A 33 8.84 -14.10 -7.78
N ILE A 34 8.19 -12.99 -8.12
CA ILE A 34 6.72 -12.88 -8.16
C ILE A 34 6.12 -13.91 -9.13
N THR A 35 6.63 -13.96 -10.36
CA THR A 35 6.13 -14.88 -11.38
C THR A 35 6.39 -16.34 -11.01
N THR A 36 7.50 -16.66 -10.34
CA THR A 36 7.75 -18.01 -9.80
C THR A 36 6.71 -18.40 -8.75
N ILE A 37 6.42 -17.51 -7.79
CA ILE A 37 5.40 -17.75 -6.76
C ILE A 37 4.02 -17.95 -7.39
N ILE A 38 3.63 -17.09 -8.34
CA ILE A 38 2.35 -17.21 -9.05
C ILE A 38 2.26 -18.56 -9.77
N ALA A 39 3.32 -18.95 -10.49
CA ALA A 39 3.35 -20.22 -11.19
C ALA A 39 3.19 -21.42 -10.23
N ASP A 40 3.78 -21.35 -9.04
CA ASP A 40 3.67 -22.41 -8.04
C ASP A 40 2.30 -22.44 -7.35
N ILE A 41 1.67 -21.29 -7.11
CA ILE A 41 0.27 -21.22 -6.65
C ILE A 41 -0.66 -21.88 -7.68
N LEU A 42 -0.56 -21.44 -8.95
CA LEU A 42 -1.43 -21.92 -10.03
C LEU A 42 -1.21 -23.38 -10.40
N LYS A 43 0.01 -23.93 -10.22
CA LYS A 43 0.25 -25.37 -10.43
C LYS A 43 -0.55 -26.24 -9.47
N ASN A 44 -0.76 -25.76 -8.24
CA ASN A 44 -1.41 -26.51 -7.16
C ASN A 44 -2.93 -26.30 -7.11
N ASP A 45 -3.48 -25.40 -7.92
CA ASP A 45 -4.92 -25.16 -8.02
C ASP A 45 -5.55 -25.89 -9.21
N SER A 46 -6.78 -26.38 -9.01
CA SER A 46 -7.55 -27.15 -9.99
C SER A 46 -8.43 -26.26 -10.89
N THR A 47 -8.61 -24.99 -10.55
CA THR A 47 -9.46 -24.01 -11.28
C THR A 47 -8.64 -22.93 -11.99
N LYS A 48 -7.69 -23.36 -12.84
CA LYS A 48 -6.66 -22.50 -13.46
C LYS A 48 -7.19 -21.38 -14.36
N ASP A 49 -8.41 -21.49 -14.88
CA ASP A 49 -8.94 -20.59 -15.92
C ASP A 49 -9.76 -19.40 -15.36
N GLU A 50 -10.03 -19.35 -14.05
CA GLU A 50 -10.80 -18.26 -13.40
C GLU A 50 -10.00 -17.45 -12.36
N GLU A 51 -8.71 -17.75 -12.20
CA GLU A 51 -7.85 -17.12 -11.20
C GLU A 51 -7.37 -15.74 -11.66
N SER A 52 -7.88 -14.68 -11.04
CA SER A 52 -7.34 -13.32 -11.18
C SER A 52 -6.15 -13.11 -10.23
N PHE A 53 -5.25 -12.17 -10.55
CA PHE A 53 -4.17 -11.80 -9.62
C PHE A 53 -4.71 -11.32 -8.26
N GLN A 54 -5.89 -10.70 -8.26
CA GLN A 54 -6.56 -10.27 -7.03
C GLN A 54 -6.92 -11.45 -6.13
N ASN A 55 -7.35 -12.58 -6.69
CA ASN A 55 -7.70 -13.78 -5.92
C ASN A 55 -6.47 -14.38 -5.22
N ILE A 56 -5.31 -14.36 -5.90
CA ILE A 56 -4.06 -14.92 -5.36
C ILE A 56 -3.18 -13.91 -4.64
N PHE A 57 -3.55 -12.63 -4.62
CA PHE A 57 -2.70 -11.55 -4.10
C PHE A 57 -2.19 -11.85 -2.68
N TYR A 58 -3.09 -12.25 -1.79
CA TYR A 58 -2.74 -12.56 -0.41
C TYR A 58 -1.82 -13.78 -0.30
N ASN A 59 -2.03 -14.80 -1.15
CA ASN A 59 -1.15 -15.98 -1.22
C ASN A 59 0.25 -15.58 -1.67
N VAL A 60 0.38 -14.73 -2.70
CA VAL A 60 1.67 -14.21 -3.17
C VAL A 60 2.39 -13.44 -2.05
N VAL A 61 1.69 -12.57 -1.34
CA VAL A 61 2.26 -11.81 -0.21
C VAL A 61 2.71 -12.74 0.92
N GLU A 62 1.94 -13.78 1.23
CA GLU A 62 2.33 -14.76 2.25
C GLU A 62 3.58 -15.54 1.85
N GLU A 63 3.68 -15.99 0.60
CA GLU A 63 4.82 -16.71 0.07
C GLU A 63 6.10 -15.86 0.13
N LEU A 64 6.02 -14.57 -0.23
CA LEU A 64 7.14 -13.64 -0.09
C LEU A 64 7.64 -13.53 1.36
N VAL A 65 6.70 -13.48 2.31
CA VAL A 65 7.04 -13.36 3.73
C VAL A 65 7.62 -14.66 4.30
N LYS A 66 6.99 -15.79 3.99
CA LYS A 66 7.38 -17.10 4.54
C LYS A 66 8.67 -17.63 3.92
N ASN A 67 8.79 -17.54 2.59
CA ASN A 67 9.81 -18.28 1.83
C ASN A 67 10.91 -17.38 1.26
N TYR A 68 10.64 -16.09 1.04
CA TYR A 68 11.61 -15.15 0.48
C TYR A 68 12.13 -14.12 1.49
N GLY A 69 11.74 -14.23 2.77
CA GLY A 69 12.28 -13.41 3.85
C GLY A 69 11.80 -11.95 3.87
N PHE A 70 10.82 -11.59 3.05
CA PHE A 70 10.20 -10.27 3.08
C PHE A 70 9.47 -10.05 4.41
N LYS A 71 9.32 -8.79 4.78
CA LYS A 71 8.52 -8.40 5.95
C LYS A 71 7.45 -7.41 5.54
N LYS A 72 6.29 -7.50 6.18
CA LYS A 72 5.24 -6.48 6.05
C LYS A 72 5.77 -5.17 6.63
N LEU A 73 5.50 -4.06 5.95
CA LEU A 73 5.89 -2.75 6.43
C LEU A 73 4.88 -2.28 7.51
N ASP A 74 5.36 -2.17 8.74
CA ASP A 74 4.60 -1.61 9.85
C ASP A 74 4.95 -0.14 10.04
N PHE A 75 3.93 0.73 9.98
CA PHE A 75 4.10 2.16 10.19
C PHE A 75 3.84 2.50 11.65
N ALA A 76 4.82 3.12 12.32
CA ALA A 76 4.61 3.64 13.68
C ALA A 76 3.62 4.82 13.69
N ALA A 77 3.59 5.59 12.60
CA ALA A 77 2.63 6.67 12.34
C ALA A 77 2.51 6.90 10.83
N ARG A 78 1.34 7.38 10.38
CA ARG A 78 1.09 7.81 8.99
C ARG A 78 0.28 9.11 8.99
N ILE A 79 0.61 10.01 8.08
CA ILE A 79 -0.17 11.21 7.79
C ILE A 79 -0.30 11.36 6.27
N ASP A 80 -1.53 11.36 5.78
CA ASP A 80 -1.83 11.44 4.35
C ASP A 80 -2.54 12.77 4.07
N PHE A 81 -1.83 13.72 3.47
CA PHE A 81 -2.42 15.00 3.05
C PHE A 81 -3.00 14.86 1.65
N PHE A 82 -4.30 15.13 1.51
CA PHE A 82 -4.93 15.23 0.19
C PHE A 82 -4.77 16.66 -0.34
N GLY A 83 -4.02 16.82 -1.43
CA GLY A 83 -3.56 18.12 -1.94
C GLY A 83 -4.60 18.99 -2.68
N TRP A 84 -5.85 18.53 -2.80
CA TRP A 84 -6.88 19.26 -3.56
C TRP A 84 -7.63 20.30 -2.73
N ALA A 85 -7.69 20.14 -1.41
CA ALA A 85 -8.44 21.03 -0.53
C ALA A 85 -7.55 22.14 0.05
N ARG A 86 -8.15 23.30 0.27
CA ARG A 86 -7.52 24.48 0.86
C ARG A 86 -7.27 24.25 2.35
N ILE A 87 -6.00 24.25 2.75
CA ILE A 87 -5.57 23.87 4.10
C ILE A 87 -6.14 24.74 5.26
N LEU A 88 -6.57 25.96 4.96
CA LEU A 88 -7.18 26.89 5.93
C LEU A 88 -8.70 26.93 5.87
N ASP A 89 -9.33 26.26 4.92
CA ASP A 89 -10.77 26.21 4.74
C ASP A 89 -11.33 24.94 5.37
N GLU A 90 -12.04 25.08 6.49
CA GLU A 90 -12.64 23.95 7.22
C GLU A 90 -13.76 23.27 6.42
N THR A 91 -14.30 23.94 5.39
CA THR A 91 -15.44 23.46 4.61
C THR A 91 -15.05 22.75 3.31
N ASP A 92 -13.76 22.80 2.95
CA ASP A 92 -13.26 22.27 1.68
C ASP A 92 -12.92 20.76 1.77
N TRP A 93 -12.82 20.23 2.99
CA TRP A 93 -12.63 18.81 3.26
C TRP A 93 -13.93 18.03 3.11
N LYS A 94 -14.35 17.73 1.88
CA LYS A 94 -15.55 16.90 1.62
C LYS A 94 -15.22 15.40 1.61
N GLY A 95 -16.05 14.58 2.25
CA GLY A 95 -16.01 13.11 2.14
C GLY A 95 -15.64 12.36 3.43
N GLN A 96 -15.40 11.04 3.31
CA GLN A 96 -15.21 10.10 4.44
C GLN A 96 -14.06 10.43 5.40
N ARG A 97 -13.17 11.37 5.04
CA ARG A 97 -12.03 11.82 5.87
C ARG A 97 -12.18 13.24 6.44
N GLY A 98 -13.35 13.88 6.27
CA GLY A 98 -13.61 15.28 6.66
C GLY A 98 -13.18 15.61 8.09
N ASN A 99 -13.57 14.79 9.08
CA ASN A 99 -13.28 15.03 10.50
C ASN A 99 -11.77 15.11 10.83
N VAL A 100 -10.93 14.28 10.19
CA VAL A 100 -9.47 14.28 10.44
C VAL A 100 -8.83 15.55 9.85
N LEU A 101 -9.30 15.97 8.69
CA LEU A 101 -8.74 17.09 7.96
C LEU A 101 -9.24 18.44 8.50
N GLU A 102 -10.47 18.50 9.02
CA GLU A 102 -10.97 19.65 9.79
C GLU A 102 -10.12 19.91 11.05
N LYS A 103 -9.76 18.84 11.78
CA LYS A 103 -8.88 18.95 12.95
C LYS A 103 -7.52 19.52 12.54
N LEU A 104 -6.95 19.04 11.44
CA LEU A 104 -5.69 19.56 10.90
C LEU A 104 -5.78 21.07 10.63
N THR A 105 -6.85 21.54 9.98
CA THR A 105 -7.05 22.97 9.71
C THR A 105 -7.13 23.79 11.00
N LYS A 106 -7.85 23.30 12.02
CA LYS A 106 -7.95 23.98 13.33
C LYS A 106 -6.59 24.07 14.02
N ASP A 107 -5.86 22.96 14.09
CA ASP A 107 -4.52 22.90 14.70
C ASP A 107 -3.53 23.86 14.02
N ILE A 108 -3.59 23.97 12.69
CA ILE A 108 -2.77 24.92 11.91
C ILE A 108 -3.15 26.36 12.24
N LYS A 109 -4.45 26.70 12.25
CA LYS A 109 -4.92 28.06 12.60
C LYS A 109 -4.49 28.47 14.00
N GLU A 110 -4.53 27.56 14.97
CA GLU A 110 -4.06 27.84 16.33
C GLU A 110 -2.56 28.11 16.41
N LYS A 111 -1.76 27.35 15.66
CA LYS A 111 -0.30 27.54 15.62
C LYS A 111 0.10 28.86 14.96
N ILE A 112 -0.59 29.27 13.90
CA ILE A 112 -0.31 30.54 13.20
C ILE A 112 -0.70 31.74 14.08
N LYS A 113 -1.78 31.65 14.87
CA LYS A 113 -2.17 32.72 15.82
C LYS A 113 -1.16 32.95 16.96
N LYS A 114 -0.22 32.01 17.18
CA LYS A 114 0.82 32.08 18.22
C LYS A 114 2.17 32.62 17.69
N ILE A 115 2.22 33.06 16.44
CA ILE A 115 3.36 33.75 15.81
C ILE A 115 3.02 35.23 15.75
#